data_AF-A0A671KBG9-F1
#
_entry.id   AF-A0A671KBG9-F1
#
_cell.length_a   1.000
_cell.length_b   1.000
_cell.length_c   1.000
_cell.angle_alpha   90.00
_cell.angle_beta   90.00
_cell.angle_gamma   90.00
#
_symmetry.space_group_name_H-M   'P 1'
#
loop_
_entity.id
_entity.type
_entity.pdbx_description
1 polymer ?
#
loop_
_entity_poly.entity_id
_entity_poly.type
_entity_poly.pdbx_seq_one_letter_code
_entity_poly.pdbx_strand_id
1 'polypeptide(L)'
;MAGSRLEKFGTVFTRVRDLMRAGVVKHEERPIWFDVYAAFPPKREPLYEKPVRPLKIHAADTVPEILYKEDAIRAKFFEVYGNGPRSFELLKPNFVSPCQRFVMKYGELESRGDVKPELLFEETAKALLAEGIYLRKRGGPAVAPQSRDPLLNMKLTDMLAEQQRDTDTETNIPEKEPETLNPDRQTSS
;
A
#
# COMPACT_ATOMS: atom_id res chain seq x y z
N MET A 1 -44.67 -25.96 -17.54
CA MET A 1 -44.52 -24.66 -18.22
C MET A 1 -43.83 -24.87 -19.55
N ALA A 2 -44.46 -24.47 -20.65
CA ALA A 2 -43.83 -24.46 -21.97
C ALA A 2 -42.78 -23.34 -22.02
N GLY A 3 -41.62 -23.60 -22.62
CA GLY A 3 -40.53 -22.62 -22.70
C GLY A 3 -39.51 -22.99 -23.77
N SER A 4 -38.75 -22.01 -24.24
CA SER A 4 -37.72 -22.21 -25.26
C SER A 4 -36.36 -22.50 -24.62
N ARG A 5 -35.75 -23.64 -24.97
CA ARG A 5 -34.38 -24.03 -24.57
C ARG A 5 -33.33 -23.76 -25.65
N LEU A 6 -33.66 -22.96 -26.67
CA LEU A 6 -32.78 -22.66 -27.79
C LEU A 6 -31.79 -21.53 -27.43
N GLU A 7 -30.67 -21.86 -26.79
CA GLU A 7 -29.69 -20.88 -26.32
C GLU A 7 -28.92 -20.17 -27.44
N LYS A 8 -28.77 -20.83 -28.61
CA LYS A 8 -28.03 -20.30 -29.76
C LYS A 8 -28.83 -19.33 -30.63
N PHE A 9 -30.15 -19.24 -30.40
CA PHE A 9 -31.07 -18.50 -31.26
C PHE A 9 -31.66 -17.31 -30.50
N GLY A 10 -31.20 -16.11 -30.86
CA GLY A 10 -31.64 -14.85 -30.26
C GLY A 10 -31.26 -14.73 -28.78
N THR A 11 -31.92 -13.80 -28.07
CA THR A 11 -31.71 -13.60 -26.64
C THR A 11 -32.81 -14.27 -25.82
N VAL A 12 -32.59 -14.43 -24.51
CA VAL A 12 -33.65 -14.86 -23.59
C VAL A 12 -34.85 -13.90 -23.66
N PHE A 13 -34.60 -12.60 -23.74
CA PHE A 13 -35.63 -11.57 -23.80
C PHE A 13 -36.49 -11.67 -25.07
N THR A 14 -35.87 -11.77 -26.25
CA THR A 14 -36.63 -11.89 -27.51
C THR A 14 -37.43 -13.18 -27.54
N ARG A 15 -36.86 -14.30 -27.08
CA ARG A 15 -37.56 -15.59 -27.03
C ARG A 15 -38.79 -15.55 -26.12
N VAL A 16 -38.68 -14.98 -24.93
CA VAL A 16 -39.83 -14.87 -24.00
C VAL A 16 -40.87 -13.90 -24.54
N ARG A 17 -40.44 -12.75 -25.08
CA ARG A 17 -41.34 -11.78 -25.73
C ARG A 17 -42.15 -12.44 -26.86
N ASP A 18 -41.50 -13.22 -27.70
CA ASP A 18 -42.14 -13.84 -28.86
C ASP A 18 -43.04 -15.01 -28.46
N LEU A 19 -42.68 -15.78 -27.42
CA LEU A 19 -43.56 -16.78 -26.80
C LEU A 19 -44.82 -16.17 -26.19
N MET A 20 -44.69 -14.99 -25.57
CA MET A 20 -45.84 -14.23 -25.05
C MET A 20 -46.73 -13.71 -26.18
N ARG A 21 -46.14 -13.19 -27.27
CA ARG A 21 -46.87 -12.72 -28.46
C ARG A 21 -47.61 -13.84 -29.18
N ALA A 22 -47.03 -15.04 -29.23
CA ALA A 22 -47.65 -16.22 -29.82
C ALA A 22 -48.74 -16.86 -28.93
N GLY A 23 -48.93 -16.37 -27.70
CA GLY A 23 -49.92 -16.91 -26.75
C GLY A 23 -49.52 -18.22 -26.08
N VAL A 24 -48.28 -18.69 -26.28
CA VAL A 24 -47.76 -19.91 -25.63
C VAL A 24 -47.51 -19.67 -24.13
N VAL A 25 -47.03 -18.47 -23.80
CA VAL A 25 -46.91 -17.98 -22.42
C VAL A 25 -47.94 -16.87 -22.23
N LYS A 26 -48.83 -17.01 -21.25
CA LYS A 26 -49.80 -15.95 -20.96
C LYS A 26 -49.09 -14.71 -20.44
N HIS A 27 -49.65 -13.54 -20.72
CA HIS A 27 -49.06 -12.29 -20.25
C HIS A 27 -48.99 -12.22 -18.71
N GLU A 28 -49.98 -12.78 -18.02
CA GLU A 28 -50.05 -12.87 -16.56
C GLU A 28 -48.95 -13.78 -15.97
N GLU A 29 -48.50 -14.77 -16.74
CA GLU A 29 -47.46 -15.72 -16.35
C GLU A 29 -46.05 -15.26 -16.78
N ARG A 30 -45.91 -13.96 -17.14
CA ARG A 30 -44.62 -13.42 -17.56
C ARG A 30 -43.59 -13.54 -16.43
N PRO A 31 -42.31 -13.84 -16.76
CA PRO A 31 -41.27 -13.90 -15.75
C PRO A 31 -41.09 -12.57 -15.04
N ILE A 32 -40.83 -12.61 -13.73
CA ILE A 32 -40.65 -11.42 -12.88
C ILE A 32 -39.57 -10.48 -13.42
N TRP A 33 -38.50 -11.03 -14.02
CA TRP A 33 -37.40 -10.24 -14.58
C TRP A 33 -37.75 -9.52 -15.89
N PHE A 34 -38.83 -9.90 -16.59
CA PHE A 34 -39.12 -9.41 -17.94
C PHE A 34 -39.32 -7.89 -17.98
N ASP A 35 -40.08 -7.35 -17.02
CA ASP A 35 -40.35 -5.91 -16.94
C ASP A 35 -39.10 -5.12 -16.56
N VAL A 36 -38.28 -5.68 -15.67
CA VAL A 36 -36.99 -5.08 -15.28
C VAL A 36 -36.07 -4.97 -16.50
N TYR A 37 -35.99 -6.03 -17.32
CA TYR A 37 -35.19 -6.02 -18.54
C TYR A 37 -35.76 -5.06 -19.59
N ALA A 38 -37.08 -4.97 -19.72
CA ALA A 38 -37.73 -4.06 -20.67
C ALA A 38 -37.54 -2.59 -20.29
N ALA A 39 -37.55 -2.27 -19.00
CA ALA A 39 -37.30 -0.92 -18.49
C ALA A 39 -35.81 -0.53 -18.54
N PHE A 40 -34.92 -1.47 -18.22
CA PHE A 40 -33.48 -1.24 -18.14
C PHE A 40 -32.71 -2.27 -18.99
N PRO A 41 -32.76 -2.17 -20.34
CA PRO A 41 -32.07 -3.10 -21.21
C PRO A 41 -30.55 -2.97 -21.08
N PRO A 42 -29.78 -4.08 -21.23
CA PRO A 42 -28.33 -4.05 -21.18
C PRO A 42 -27.76 -3.32 -22.39
N LYS A 43 -26.56 -2.73 -22.25
CA LYS A 43 -25.85 -2.05 -23.36
C LYS A 43 -25.58 -2.97 -24.55
N ARG A 44 -25.32 -4.24 -24.29
CA ARG A 44 -25.07 -5.27 -25.28
C ARG A 44 -26.03 -6.42 -25.04
N GLU A 45 -26.73 -6.82 -26.09
CA GLU A 45 -27.65 -7.95 -26.02
C GLU A 45 -26.90 -9.27 -25.79
N PRO A 46 -27.40 -10.17 -24.93
CA PRO A 46 -26.77 -11.44 -24.61
C PRO A 46 -27.02 -12.48 -25.72
N LEU A 47 -26.51 -12.19 -26.91
CA LEU A 47 -26.53 -13.09 -28.05
C LEU A 47 -25.46 -14.16 -27.91
N TYR A 48 -25.80 -15.38 -28.32
CA TYR A 48 -24.81 -16.43 -28.45
C TYR A 48 -23.84 -16.11 -29.59
N GLU A 49 -22.58 -15.90 -29.25
CA GLU A 49 -21.49 -15.81 -30.21
C GLU A 49 -20.61 -17.04 -30.08
N LYS A 50 -20.44 -17.78 -31.19
CA LYS A 50 -19.50 -18.89 -31.21
C LYS A 50 -18.09 -18.30 -31.07
N PRO A 51 -17.30 -18.68 -30.04
CA PRO A 51 -15.94 -18.18 -29.90
C PRO A 51 -15.12 -18.63 -31.11
N VAL A 52 -14.74 -17.69 -31.97
CA VAL A 52 -13.88 -17.95 -33.11
C VAL A 52 -12.45 -17.86 -32.62
N ARG A 53 -11.70 -18.96 -32.67
CA ARG A 53 -10.25 -18.88 -32.50
C ARG A 53 -9.70 -18.09 -33.68
N PRO A 54 -8.90 -17.03 -33.46
CA PRO A 54 -8.32 -16.29 -34.56
C PRO A 54 -7.49 -17.27 -35.41
N LEU A 55 -7.85 -17.39 -36.69
CA LEU A 55 -7.16 -18.25 -37.66
C LEU A 55 -5.76 -17.70 -38.00
N LYS A 56 -5.44 -16.48 -37.58
CA LYS A 56 -4.19 -15.79 -37.88
C LYS A 56 -3.35 -15.66 -36.61
N ILE A 57 -2.14 -16.22 -36.67
CA ILE A 57 -1.06 -16.10 -35.68
C ILE A 57 -0.65 -14.62 -35.46
N HIS A 58 -1.02 -13.72 -36.38
CA HIS A 58 -0.71 -12.29 -36.36
C HIS A 58 -1.95 -11.38 -36.27
N ALA A 59 -3.11 -11.90 -35.85
CA ALA A 59 -4.19 -11.00 -35.42
C ALA A 59 -3.72 -10.36 -34.11
N ALA A 60 -3.08 -9.20 -34.20
CA ALA A 60 -2.62 -8.46 -33.03
C ALA A 60 -3.79 -8.32 -32.05
N ASP A 61 -3.56 -8.68 -30.80
CA ASP A 61 -4.54 -8.48 -29.74
C ASP A 61 -4.95 -7.00 -29.75
N THR A 62 -6.25 -6.73 -29.69
CA THR A 62 -6.77 -5.36 -29.76
C THR A 62 -6.37 -4.51 -28.55
N VAL A 63 -5.89 -5.16 -27.48
CA VAL A 63 -5.53 -4.52 -26.23
C VAL A 63 -4.04 -4.16 -26.24
N PRO A 64 -3.68 -2.86 -26.22
CA PRO A 64 -2.28 -2.44 -26.15
C PRO A 64 -1.68 -2.67 -24.76
N GLU A 65 -0.35 -2.71 -24.70
CA GLU A 65 0.38 -2.74 -23.43
C GLU A 65 0.23 -1.41 -22.67
N ILE A 66 0.05 -1.48 -21.35
CA ILE A 66 -0.12 -0.30 -20.49
C ILE A 66 1.23 0.01 -19.82
N LEU A 67 1.96 0.97 -20.40
CA LEU A 67 3.27 1.42 -19.92
C LEU A 67 3.23 2.91 -19.57
N TYR A 68 3.81 3.27 -18.43
CA TYR A 68 3.93 4.64 -17.97
C TYR A 68 5.38 5.13 -18.00
N LYS A 69 5.57 6.45 -17.98
CA LYS A 69 6.92 7.06 -18.05
C LYS A 69 7.77 6.67 -16.84
N GLU A 70 7.15 6.56 -15.67
CA GLU A 70 7.85 6.17 -14.46
C GLU A 70 8.27 4.69 -14.43
N ASP A 71 7.72 3.84 -15.30
CA ASP A 71 8.11 2.42 -15.35
C ASP A 71 9.57 2.25 -15.78
N ALA A 72 10.11 3.17 -16.59
CA ALA A 72 11.54 3.23 -16.90
C ALA A 72 12.39 3.47 -15.62
N ILE A 73 11.89 4.28 -14.69
CA ILE A 73 12.56 4.57 -13.42
C ILE A 73 12.42 3.37 -12.47
N ARG A 74 11.22 2.78 -12.39
CA ARG A 74 10.95 1.58 -11.59
C ARG A 74 11.81 0.41 -12.04
N ALA A 75 11.97 0.20 -13.35
CA ALA A 75 12.83 -0.84 -13.91
C ALA A 75 14.27 -0.68 -13.43
N LYS A 76 14.86 0.51 -13.58
CA LYS A 76 16.21 0.82 -13.09
C LYS A 76 16.33 0.64 -11.57
N PHE A 77 15.32 1.07 -10.80
CA PHE A 77 15.30 0.90 -9.35
C PHE A 77 15.35 -0.58 -8.95
N PHE A 78 14.51 -1.42 -9.57
CA PHE A 78 14.47 -2.86 -9.25
C PHE A 78 15.69 -3.62 -9.77
N GLU A 79 16.32 -3.15 -10.85
CA GLU A 79 17.60 -3.68 -11.32
C GLU A 79 18.70 -3.46 -10.27
N VAL A 80 18.83 -2.22 -9.76
CA VAL A 80 19.91 -1.83 -8.83
C VAL A 80 19.67 -2.28 -7.39
N TYR A 81 18.46 -2.09 -6.85
CA TYR A 81 18.14 -2.32 -5.44
C TYR A 81 17.30 -3.58 -5.20
N GLY A 82 16.57 -4.04 -6.22
CA GLY A 82 15.67 -5.19 -6.09
C GLY A 82 14.50 -4.93 -5.14
N ASN A 83 13.93 -6.02 -4.63
CA ASN A 83 12.87 -5.95 -3.64
C ASN A 83 13.49 -5.61 -2.27
N GLY A 84 13.22 -4.39 -1.80
CA GLY A 84 13.68 -3.92 -0.50
C GLY A 84 13.11 -4.73 0.68
N PRO A 85 13.57 -4.43 1.92
CA PRO A 85 13.14 -5.18 3.11
C PRO A 85 11.67 -4.95 3.48
N ARG A 86 11.08 -3.85 3.00
CA ARG A 86 9.67 -3.52 3.25
C ARG A 86 8.79 -4.24 2.24
N SER A 87 7.93 -5.13 2.75
CA SER A 87 6.90 -5.79 1.96
C SER A 87 5.85 -4.80 1.45
N PHE A 88 5.16 -5.19 0.37
CA PHE A 88 4.03 -4.42 -0.17
C PHE A 88 2.77 -4.70 0.64
N GLU A 89 2.10 -3.64 1.11
CA GLU A 89 0.81 -3.75 1.79
C GLU A 89 -0.32 -3.44 0.80
N LEU A 90 -0.73 -4.44 0.00
CA LEU A 90 -1.72 -4.26 -1.07
C LEU A 90 -3.15 -3.98 -0.57
N LEU A 91 -3.44 -4.25 0.72
CA LEU A 91 -4.73 -3.95 1.34
C LEU A 91 -4.95 -2.45 1.58
N LYS A 92 -3.87 -1.67 1.69
CA LYS A 92 -3.94 -0.22 1.91
C LYS A 92 -3.91 0.48 0.55
N PRO A 93 -4.99 1.18 0.12
CA PRO A 93 -5.03 1.81 -1.20
C PRO A 93 -3.98 2.92 -1.34
N ASN A 94 -3.63 3.59 -0.24
CA ASN A 94 -2.67 4.70 -0.22
C ASN A 94 -1.27 4.25 0.23
N PHE A 95 -0.93 2.96 0.04
CA PHE A 95 0.40 2.47 0.40
C PHE A 95 1.46 3.01 -0.55
N VAL A 96 2.37 3.81 0.00
CA VAL A 96 3.52 4.33 -0.76
C VAL A 96 4.71 3.42 -0.53
N SER A 97 5.05 2.63 -1.56
CA SER A 97 6.21 1.75 -1.54
C SER A 97 7.53 2.56 -1.58
N PRO A 98 8.66 1.98 -1.14
CA PRO A 98 9.96 2.65 -1.26
C PRO A 98 10.30 3.05 -2.71
N CYS A 99 9.94 2.20 -3.68
CA CYS A 99 10.08 2.49 -5.11
C CYS A 99 9.20 3.67 -5.53
N GLN A 100 7.95 3.74 -5.04
CA GLN A 100 7.08 4.88 -5.33
C GLN A 100 7.60 6.20 -4.73
N ARG A 101 8.15 6.17 -3.51
CA ARG A 101 8.82 7.34 -2.92
C ARG A 101 10.02 7.78 -3.78
N PHE A 102 10.78 6.81 -4.29
CA PHE A 102 11.90 7.07 -5.19
C PHE A 102 11.45 7.79 -6.47
N VAL A 103 10.40 7.29 -7.11
CA VAL A 103 9.82 7.91 -8.31
C VAL A 103 9.33 9.32 -8.03
N MET A 104 8.64 9.55 -6.90
CA MET A 104 8.17 10.89 -6.52
C MET A 104 9.33 11.87 -6.36
N LYS A 105 10.38 11.47 -5.62
CA LYS A 105 11.58 12.29 -5.43
C LYS A 105 12.34 12.55 -6.72
N TYR A 106 12.38 11.54 -7.60
CA TYR A 106 12.94 11.69 -8.94
C TYR A 106 12.20 12.75 -9.74
N GLY A 107 10.86 12.70 -9.78
CA GLY A 107 10.06 13.72 -10.45
C GLY A 107 10.20 15.12 -9.84
N GLU A 108 10.30 15.21 -8.50
CA GLU A 108 10.57 16.47 -7.81
C GLU A 108 11.90 17.08 -8.26
N LEU A 109 12.97 16.31 -8.32
CA LEU A 109 14.30 16.79 -8.74
C LEU A 109 14.36 17.09 -10.25
N GLU A 110 13.70 16.27 -11.07
CA GLU A 110 13.58 16.50 -12.52
C GLU A 110 12.84 17.80 -12.83
N SER A 111 11.76 18.10 -12.09
CA SER A 111 10.99 19.34 -12.27
C SER A 111 11.74 20.61 -11.87
N ARG A 112 12.70 20.51 -10.94
CA ARG A 112 13.55 21.63 -10.52
C ARG A 112 14.63 21.92 -11.55
N GLY A 113 15.11 20.91 -12.27
CA GLY A 113 16.13 21.08 -13.33
C GLY A 113 17.54 21.38 -12.81
N ASP A 114 17.78 21.24 -11.50
CA ASP A 114 19.07 21.56 -10.86
C ASP A 114 20.16 20.53 -11.19
N VAL A 115 19.78 19.35 -11.69
CA VAL A 115 20.62 18.15 -11.75
C VAL A 115 20.65 17.57 -13.17
N LYS A 116 21.83 17.12 -13.60
CA LYS A 116 21.98 16.40 -14.88
C LYS A 116 21.22 15.06 -14.84
N PRO A 117 20.59 14.63 -15.95
CA PRO A 117 19.77 13.42 -15.97
C PRO A 117 20.53 12.15 -15.60
N GLU A 118 21.84 12.10 -15.87
CA GLU A 118 22.71 10.98 -15.51
C GLU A 118 22.94 10.86 -13.99
N LEU A 119 23.01 12.00 -13.29
CA LEU A 119 23.26 12.07 -11.85
C LEU A 119 21.97 12.02 -11.02
N LEU A 120 20.83 12.29 -11.66
CA LEU A 120 19.53 12.42 -11.00
C LEU A 120 19.16 11.15 -10.21
N PHE A 121 19.48 9.97 -10.74
CA PHE A 121 19.24 8.70 -10.05
C PHE A 121 20.09 8.50 -8.80
N GLU A 122 21.33 8.98 -8.78
CA GLU A 122 22.20 8.86 -7.60
C GLU A 122 21.84 9.90 -6.55
N GLU A 123 21.45 11.10 -6.98
CA GLU A 123 21.04 12.17 -6.10
C GLU A 123 19.70 11.89 -5.43
N THR A 124 18.74 11.28 -6.14
CA THR A 124 17.51 10.79 -5.51
C THR A 124 17.81 9.74 -4.45
N ALA A 125 18.75 8.82 -4.70
CA ALA A 125 19.16 7.83 -3.71
C ALA A 125 19.77 8.50 -2.47
N LYS A 126 20.63 9.51 -2.64
CA LYS A 126 21.20 10.30 -1.54
C LYS A 126 20.13 11.06 -0.75
N ALA A 127 19.17 11.68 -1.45
CA ALA A 127 18.05 12.39 -0.83
C ALA A 127 17.17 11.45 0.01
N LEU A 128 16.86 10.26 -0.50
CA LEU A 128 16.08 9.26 0.24
C LEU A 128 16.82 8.70 1.45
N LEU A 129 18.15 8.56 1.36
CA LEU A 129 18.98 8.20 2.50
C LEU A 129 18.96 9.28 3.58
N ALA A 130 18.96 10.57 3.19
CA ALA A 130 18.81 11.68 4.12
C ALA A 130 17.41 11.71 4.79
N GLU A 131 16.37 11.25 4.09
CA GLU A 131 15.01 11.06 4.64
C GLU A 131 14.87 9.78 5.51
N GLY A 132 15.95 9.00 5.67
CA GLY A 132 15.98 7.80 6.50
C GLY A 132 15.46 6.53 5.81
N ILE A 133 15.34 6.52 4.48
CA ILE A 133 14.92 5.34 3.71
C ILE A 133 16.17 4.58 3.24
N TYR A 134 16.41 3.41 3.81
CA TYR A 134 17.56 2.57 3.48
C TYR A 134 17.34 1.77 2.20
N LEU A 135 18.15 2.04 1.17
CA LEU A 135 18.16 1.31 -0.10
C LEU A 135 19.39 0.41 -0.18
N ARG A 136 19.18 -0.92 -0.12
CA ARG A 136 20.27 -1.91 -0.24
C ARG A 136 20.47 -2.27 -1.71
N LYS A 137 21.69 -2.10 -2.24
CA LYS A 137 22.02 -2.54 -3.60
C LYS A 137 22.04 -4.07 -3.70
N ARG A 138 21.44 -4.60 -4.77
CA ARG A 138 21.44 -6.03 -5.10
C ARG A 138 22.87 -6.47 -5.43
N GLY A 139 23.40 -7.45 -4.69
CA GLY A 139 24.77 -7.94 -4.86
C GLY A 139 25.86 -7.12 -4.18
N GLY A 140 25.53 -5.99 -3.52
CA GLY A 140 26.48 -5.29 -2.66
C GLY A 140 26.72 -6.04 -1.34
N PRO A 141 27.87 -5.85 -0.67
CA PRO A 141 28.03 -6.35 0.70
C PRO A 141 26.85 -5.83 1.52
N ALA A 142 26.29 -6.68 2.38
CA ALA A 142 25.36 -6.19 3.38
C ALA A 142 26.12 -5.12 4.15
N VAL A 143 25.82 -3.84 3.90
CA VAL A 143 26.19 -2.79 4.83
C VAL A 143 25.30 -3.10 6.02
N ALA A 144 25.84 -3.94 6.91
CA ALA A 144 25.32 -4.07 8.24
C ALA A 144 25.10 -2.65 8.75
N PRO A 145 24.00 -2.34 9.46
CA PRO A 145 24.02 -1.15 10.30
C PRO A 145 25.35 -1.24 11.02
N GLN A 146 26.24 -0.24 10.82
CA GLN A 146 27.59 -0.29 11.39
C GLN A 146 27.43 -0.85 12.78
N SER A 147 27.98 -2.04 13.01
CA SER A 147 27.91 -2.67 14.32
C SER A 147 28.38 -1.58 15.25
N ARG A 148 27.44 -1.00 16.02
CA ARG A 148 27.80 0.02 17.00
C ARG A 148 28.95 -0.60 17.74
N ASP A 149 30.13 0.02 17.67
CA ASP A 149 31.33 -0.59 18.26
C ASP A 149 30.93 -1.08 19.64
N PRO A 150 31.18 -2.35 20.00
CA PRO A 150 30.74 -2.88 21.28
C PRO A 150 31.24 -1.99 22.43
N LEU A 151 32.40 -1.34 22.24
CA LEU A 151 32.94 -0.29 23.11
C LEU A 151 32.07 0.97 23.22
N LEU A 152 31.44 1.43 22.13
CA LEU A 152 30.51 2.56 22.15
C LEU A 152 29.21 2.19 22.86
N ASN A 153 28.71 0.97 22.67
CA ASN A 153 27.55 0.48 23.42
C ASN A 153 27.86 0.36 24.93
N MET A 154 29.04 -0.16 25.30
CA MET A 154 29.47 -0.22 26.70
C MET A 154 29.64 1.18 27.31
N LYS A 155 30.22 2.13 26.56
CA LYS A 155 30.31 3.53 27.02
C LYS A 155 28.94 4.17 27.23
N LEU A 156 27.97 3.91 26.37
CA LEU A 156 26.62 4.43 26.54
C LEU A 156 25.92 3.81 27.75
N THR A 157 26.10 2.50 27.99
CA THR A 157 25.55 1.85 29.19
C THR A 157 26.21 2.36 30.46
N ASP A 158 27.51 2.62 30.44
CA ASP A 158 28.25 3.16 31.58
C ASP A 158 27.82 4.60 31.88
N MET A 159 27.68 5.45 30.85
CA MET A 159 27.17 6.81 31.01
C MET A 159 25.73 6.86 31.54
N LEU A 160 24.84 5.98 31.05
CA LEU A 160 23.46 5.87 31.55
C LEU A 160 23.41 5.42 33.01
N ALA A 161 24.27 4.47 33.39
CA ALA A 161 24.36 3.98 34.76
C ALA A 161 24.94 5.03 35.71
N GLU A 162 25.91 5.85 35.27
CA GLU A 162 26.42 6.99 36.05
C GLU A 162 25.33 8.05 36.27
N GLN A 163 24.58 8.42 35.24
CA GLN A 163 23.49 9.38 35.37
C GLN A 163 22.41 8.95 36.36
N GLN A 164 22.10 7.65 36.41
CA GLN A 164 21.13 7.10 37.37
C GLN A 164 21.68 7.11 38.81
N ARG A 165 22.99 6.86 39.00
CA ARG A 165 23.61 6.96 40.33
C ARG A 165 23.63 8.40 40.83
N ASP A 166 23.90 9.37 39.96
CA ASP A 166 23.88 10.78 40.34
C ASP A 166 22.47 11.23 40.77
N THR A 167 21.41 10.74 40.11
CA THR A 167 20.02 11.01 40.53
C THR A 167 19.62 10.35 41.85
N ASP A 168 20.19 9.18 42.17
CA ASP A 168 19.95 8.48 43.43
C ASP A 168 20.74 9.09 44.60
N THR A 169 21.86 9.76 44.31
CA THR A 169 22.68 10.44 45.33
C THR A 169 22.11 11.82 45.69
N GLU A 170 21.48 12.53 44.75
CA GLU A 170 20.80 13.80 45.03
C GLU A 170 19.47 13.62 45.82
N THR A 171 18.84 12.45 45.76
CA THR A 171 17.58 12.16 46.47
C THR A 171 17.76 11.66 47.91
N ASN A 172 19.00 11.44 48.36
CA ASN A 172 19.32 10.93 49.70
C ASN A 172 20.03 11.97 50.57
N ILE A 173 19.41 13.15 50.72
CA ILE A 173 19.72 14.08 51.81
C ILE A 173 18.77 13.73 52.98
N PRO A 174 19.26 13.24 54.13
CA PRO A 174 18.38 12.90 55.25
C PRO A 174 17.81 14.19 55.87
N GLU A 175 16.48 14.30 55.85
CA GLU A 175 15.74 15.29 56.65
C GLU A 175 16.07 15.10 58.13
N LYS A 176 16.58 16.16 58.74
CA LYS A 176 16.91 16.24 60.16
C LYS A 176 15.62 16.51 60.94
N GLU A 177 15.20 15.58 61.79
CA GLU A 177 14.12 15.78 62.76
C GLU A 177 14.41 17.00 63.66
N PRO A 178 13.43 17.87 63.97
CA PRO A 178 13.62 18.95 64.93
C PRO A 178 13.44 18.45 66.37
N GLU A 179 14.45 18.72 67.20
CA GLU A 179 14.44 18.57 68.65
C GLU A 179 13.31 19.39 69.29
N THR A 180 12.39 18.73 69.99
CA THR A 180 11.41 19.41 70.86
C THR A 180 12.02 19.66 72.24
N LEU A 181 12.49 20.88 72.48
CA LEU A 181 12.78 21.43 73.80
C LEU A 181 11.47 21.76 74.53
N ASN A 182 11.22 21.05 75.64
CA ASN A 182 10.19 21.41 76.64
C ASN A 182 10.72 22.51 77.58
N PRO A 183 9.92 23.55 77.86
CA PRO A 183 10.06 24.33 79.09
C PRO A 183 8.81 24.21 79.98
N ASP A 184 9.04 23.83 81.24
CA ASP A 184 8.06 23.83 82.33
C ASP A 184 7.47 25.23 82.64
N ARG A 185 6.17 25.24 82.96
CA ARG A 185 5.36 26.16 83.82
C ARG A 185 3.94 26.24 83.21
N GLN A 186 2.81 26.05 83.90
CA GLN A 186 2.46 26.34 85.29
C GLN A 186 1.06 25.72 85.61
N THR A 187 0.92 25.22 86.84
CA THR A 187 -0.24 25.31 87.78
C THR A 187 -1.62 24.71 87.48
N SER A 188 -2.18 24.19 88.58
CA SER A 188 -3.59 24.13 89.02
C SER A 188 -4.46 22.92 88.63
N SER A 189 -4.50 21.89 89.49
CA SER A 189 -5.55 21.64 90.50
C SER A 189 -5.25 20.38 91.30
#